data_AF-A0A6B3GFR5-F1
#
_entry.id   AF-A0A6B3GFR5-F1
#
_cell.length_a   1.000
_cell.length_b   1.000
_cell.length_c   1.000
_cell.angle_alpha   90.00
_cell.angle_beta   90.00
_cell.angle_gamma   90.00
#
_symmetry.space_group_name_H-M   'P 1'
#
loop_
_entity.id
_entity.type
_entity.pdbx_description
1 polymer ?
#
loop_
_entity_poly.entity_id
_entity_poly.type
_entity_poly.pdbx_seq_one_letter_code
_entity_poly.pdbx_strand_id
1 'polypeptide(L)'
;IAAYKACELLRRLTESGHDVRVVPTAASLHFVGAATWSALSGHSVSDEVWQDVHEVPHVRTGQEADLVVVAPATADMLAKAAHGLADDLLTNTLLTARCPVVFAPAMHTEMWE
;
A
#
# COMPACT_ATOMS: atom_id res chain seq x y z
N ILE A 1 2.09 13.93 -0.49
CA ILE A 1 2.18 14.45 -1.88
C ILE A 1 2.67 13.43 -2.90
N ALA A 2 3.76 12.69 -2.66
CA ALA A 2 4.37 11.81 -3.68
C ALA A 2 3.51 10.61 -4.12
N ALA A 3 2.30 10.42 -3.56
CA ALA A 3 1.37 9.35 -3.93
C ALA A 3 1.07 9.30 -5.44
N TYR A 4 0.94 10.45 -6.11
CA TYR A 4 0.70 10.47 -7.56
C TYR A 4 1.83 9.83 -8.39
N LYS A 5 3.07 9.78 -7.87
CA LYS A 5 4.19 9.10 -8.54
C LYS A 5 4.04 7.58 -8.51
N ALA A 6 3.36 7.05 -7.49
CA ALA A 6 3.07 5.63 -7.37
C ALA A 6 2.09 5.15 -8.46
N CYS A 7 1.29 6.04 -9.06
CA CYS A 7 0.47 5.71 -10.23
C CYS A 7 1.31 5.22 -11.41
N GLU A 8 2.46 5.85 -11.67
CA GLU A 8 3.36 5.43 -12.74
C GLU A 8 4.07 4.11 -12.42
N LEU A 9 4.42 3.88 -11.14
CA LEU A 9 4.93 2.59 -10.69
C LEU A 9 3.91 1.48 -10.91
N LEU A 10 2.67 1.69 -10.47
CA LEU A 10 1.56 0.76 -10.68
C LEU A 10 1.38 0.43 -12.16
N ARG A 11 1.30 1.46 -13.01
CA ARG A 11 1.14 1.30 -14.45
C ARG A 11 2.27 0.49 -15.08
N ARG A 12 3.53 0.74 -14.70
CA ARG A 12 4.68 -0.02 -15.22
C ARG A 12 4.66 -1.48 -14.80
N LEU A 13 4.28 -1.76 -13.55
CA LEU A 13 4.18 -3.13 -13.04
C LEU A 13 3.07 -3.90 -13.78
N THR A 14 1.89 -3.29 -13.95
CA THR A 14 0.77 -3.92 -14.67
C THR A 14 1.07 -4.10 -16.16
N GLU A 15 1.66 -3.10 -16.84
CA GLU A 15 2.11 -3.21 -18.24
C GLU A 15 3.19 -4.28 -18.43
N SER A 16 3.98 -4.59 -17.38
CA SER A 16 4.97 -5.66 -17.38
C SER A 16 4.38 -7.05 -17.10
N GLY A 17 3.05 -7.14 -16.94
CA GLY A 17 2.32 -8.40 -16.74
C GLY A 17 2.20 -8.86 -15.28
N HIS A 18 2.53 -8.00 -14.31
CA HIS A 18 2.31 -8.31 -12.89
C HIS A 18 0.86 -8.05 -12.48
N ASP A 19 0.34 -8.92 -11.62
CA ASP A 19 -0.92 -8.67 -10.93
C ASP A 19 -0.69 -7.76 -9.73
N VAL A 20 -1.23 -6.55 -9.75
CA VAL A 20 -0.90 -5.52 -8.76
C VAL A 20 -2.13 -5.08 -8.00
N ARG A 21 -2.19 -5.38 -6.71
CA ARG A 21 -3.22 -4.88 -5.81
C ARG A 21 -2.74 -3.64 -5.07
N VAL A 22 -3.57 -2.59 -5.04
CA VAL A 22 -3.26 -1.36 -4.30
C VAL A 22 -3.96 -1.38 -2.95
N VAL A 23 -3.20 -1.13 -1.88
CA VAL A 23 -3.72 -0.95 -0.52
C VAL A 23 -3.38 0.47 -0.06
N PRO A 24 -4.28 1.46 -0.27
CA PRO A 24 -4.07 2.83 0.17
C PRO A 24 -4.25 2.95 1.69
N THR A 25 -3.66 4.00 2.26
CA THR A 25 -4.09 4.52 3.57
C THR A 25 -5.18 5.58 3.38
N ALA A 26 -6.01 5.83 4.41
CA ALA A 26 -6.98 6.92 4.40
C ALA A 26 -6.35 8.26 3.99
N ALA A 27 -5.17 8.57 4.54
CA ALA A 27 -4.44 9.80 4.22
C ALA A 27 -3.98 9.87 2.75
N SER A 28 -3.63 8.73 2.14
CA SER A 28 -3.22 8.68 0.74
C SER A 28 -4.35 9.00 -0.24
N LEU A 29 -5.60 8.71 0.15
CA LEU A 29 -6.79 8.94 -0.67
C LEU A 29 -7.11 10.42 -0.87
N HIS A 30 -6.59 11.31 -0.02
CA HIS A 30 -6.65 12.76 -0.24
C HIS A 30 -5.74 13.24 -1.38
N PHE A 31 -4.74 12.45 -1.79
CA PHE A 31 -3.84 12.79 -2.90
C PHE A 31 -4.21 12.09 -4.21
N VAL A 32 -4.59 10.81 -4.14
CA VAL A 32 -5.02 10.02 -5.29
C VAL A 32 -6.23 9.20 -4.87
N GLY A 33 -7.38 9.43 -5.51
CA GLY A 33 -8.62 8.77 -5.16
C GLY A 33 -8.65 7.29 -5.57
N ALA A 34 -9.49 6.51 -4.88
CA ALA A 34 -9.69 5.08 -5.14
C ALA A 34 -10.00 4.78 -6.61
N ALA A 35 -10.76 5.64 -7.30
CA ALA A 35 -11.09 5.46 -8.72
C ALA A 35 -9.85 5.36 -9.63
N THR A 36 -8.81 6.16 -9.37
CA THR A 36 -7.55 6.08 -10.12
C THR A 36 -6.82 4.77 -9.81
N TRP A 37 -6.80 4.35 -8.56
CA TRP A 37 -6.16 3.10 -8.17
C TRP A 37 -6.85 1.91 -8.82
N SER A 38 -8.17 1.83 -8.74
CA SER A 38 -8.95 0.73 -9.33
C SER A 38 -8.81 0.68 -10.84
N ALA A 39 -8.80 1.84 -11.51
CA ALA A 39 -8.65 1.90 -12.97
C ALA A 39 -7.28 1.42 -13.45
N LEU A 40 -6.20 1.73 -12.70
CA LEU A 40 -4.83 1.36 -13.08
C LEU A 40 -4.45 -0.06 -12.66
N SER A 41 -5.03 -0.58 -11.56
CA SER A 41 -4.77 -1.94 -11.07
C SER A 41 -5.68 -2.99 -11.70
N GLY A 42 -6.89 -2.60 -12.12
CA GLY A 42 -7.95 -3.55 -12.50
C GLY A 42 -8.65 -4.22 -11.29
N HIS A 43 -8.33 -3.80 -10.06
CA HIS A 43 -8.85 -4.37 -8.82
C HIS A 43 -9.74 -3.41 -8.04
N SER A 44 -10.59 -3.94 -7.17
CA SER A 44 -11.22 -3.12 -6.13
C SER A 44 -10.16 -2.63 -5.13
N VAL A 45 -10.34 -1.40 -4.66
CA VAL A 45 -9.40 -0.73 -3.77
C VAL A 45 -10.17 -0.15 -2.59
N SER A 46 -9.64 -0.41 -1.39
CA SER A 46 -10.17 0.07 -0.11
C SER A 46 -9.02 0.28 0.88
N ASP A 47 -9.16 1.24 1.79
CA ASP A 47 -8.31 1.43 2.96
C ASP A 47 -8.89 0.80 4.24
N GLU A 48 -10.10 0.23 4.18
CA GLU A 48 -10.83 -0.28 5.34
C GLU A 48 -10.58 -1.78 5.58
N VAL A 49 -10.18 -2.15 6.79
CA VAL A 49 -10.01 -3.55 7.23
C VAL A 49 -11.34 -4.32 7.24
N TRP A 50 -12.44 -3.60 7.49
CA TRP A 50 -13.77 -4.15 7.70
C TRP A 50 -14.59 -4.29 6.42
N GLN A 51 -14.02 -3.90 5.28
CA GLN A 51 -14.64 -4.17 3.99
C GLN A 51 -14.35 -5.62 3.56
N ASP A 52 -15.36 -6.32 3.04
CA ASP A 52 -15.23 -7.70 2.55
C ASP A 52 -14.63 -8.68 3.58
N VAL A 53 -15.01 -8.55 4.86
CA VAL A 53 -14.45 -9.33 6.00
C VAL A 53 -14.45 -10.85 5.76
N HIS A 54 -15.45 -11.36 5.03
CA HIS A 54 -15.54 -12.78 4.68
C HIS A 54 -14.34 -13.29 3.87
N GLU A 55 -13.61 -12.41 3.20
CA GLU A 55 -12.39 -12.71 2.44
C GLU A 55 -11.11 -12.57 3.27
N VAL A 56 -11.20 -12.04 4.49
CA VAL A 56 -10.07 -11.76 5.40
C VAL A 56 -8.92 -11.03 4.67
N PRO A 57 -9.20 -9.87 4.04
CA PRO A 57 -8.29 -9.25 3.08
C PRO A 57 -6.90 -8.95 3.66
N HIS A 58 -6.82 -8.48 4.90
CA HIS A 58 -5.54 -8.17 5.55
C HIS A 58 -4.60 -9.38 5.72
N VAL A 59 -5.14 -10.60 5.87
CA VAL A 59 -4.33 -11.83 5.91
C VAL A 59 -4.06 -12.34 4.49
N ARG A 60 -5.11 -12.49 3.70
CA ARG A 60 -5.03 -13.08 2.35
C ARG A 60 -4.07 -12.28 1.47
N THR A 61 -4.21 -10.96 1.41
CA THR A 61 -3.35 -10.10 0.60
C THR A 61 -1.88 -10.18 1.02
N GLY A 62 -1.57 -10.29 2.31
CA GLY A 62 -0.19 -10.44 2.77
C GLY A 62 0.39 -11.83 2.44
N GLN A 63 -0.43 -12.89 2.52
CA GLN A 63 0.01 -14.26 2.25
C GLN A 63 0.19 -14.55 0.77
N GLU A 64 -0.64 -13.96 -0.09
CA GLU A 64 -0.63 -14.17 -1.55
C GLU A 64 0.37 -13.26 -2.27
N ALA A 65 0.81 -12.16 -1.65
CA ALA A 65 1.76 -11.27 -2.29
C ALA A 65 3.15 -11.91 -2.45
N ASP A 66 3.69 -11.87 -3.67
CA ASP A 66 5.09 -12.24 -3.96
C ASP A 66 6.09 -11.10 -3.62
N LEU A 67 5.59 -9.87 -3.52
CA LEU A 67 6.35 -8.67 -3.18
C LEU A 67 5.39 -7.60 -2.64
N VAL A 68 5.80 -6.91 -1.56
CA VAL A 68 5.10 -5.70 -1.09
C VAL A 68 5.99 -4.48 -1.34
N VAL A 69 5.43 -3.45 -1.99
CA VAL A 69 6.09 -2.16 -2.19
C VAL A 69 5.28 -1.06 -1.53
N VAL A 70 5.87 -0.36 -0.56
CA VAL A 70 5.28 0.82 0.07
C VAL A 70 5.90 2.08 -0.55
N ALA A 71 5.16 2.68 -1.48
CA ALA A 71 5.60 3.86 -2.22
C ALA A 71 4.46 4.89 -2.38
N PRO A 72 4.62 6.13 -1.89
CA PRO A 72 5.66 6.56 -0.96
C PRO A 72 5.48 5.96 0.44
N ALA A 73 6.58 5.63 1.10
CA ALA A 73 6.59 5.36 2.54
C ALA A 73 6.78 6.68 3.30
N THR A 74 5.74 7.15 3.98
CA THR A 74 5.83 8.35 4.85
C THR A 74 6.58 8.02 6.13
N ALA A 75 7.03 9.04 6.87
CA ALA A 75 7.65 8.85 8.18
C ALA A 75 6.71 8.13 9.15
N ASP A 76 5.41 8.47 9.12
CA ASP A 76 4.36 7.79 9.89
C ASP A 76 4.25 6.30 9.54
N MET A 77 4.18 5.95 8.25
CA MET A 77 4.12 4.55 7.82
C MET A 77 5.37 3.76 8.23
N LEU A 78 6.56 4.35 8.14
CA LEU A 78 7.80 3.72 8.59
C LEU A 78 7.81 3.52 10.10
N ALA A 79 7.38 4.51 10.87
CA ALA A 79 7.28 4.42 12.32
C ALA A 79 6.31 3.31 12.73
N LYS A 80 5.13 3.24 12.11
CA LYS A 80 4.14 2.18 12.34
C LYS A 80 4.70 0.80 12.02
N ALA A 81 5.30 0.64 10.85
CA ALA A 81 5.90 -0.64 10.43
C ALA A 81 7.03 -1.08 11.36
N ALA A 82 7.92 -0.17 11.77
CA ALA A 82 9.03 -0.47 12.66
C ALA A 82 8.58 -0.90 14.07
N HIS A 83 7.46 -0.38 14.55
CA HIS A 83 6.93 -0.66 15.89
C HIS A 83 5.83 -1.73 15.91
N GLY A 84 5.47 -2.29 14.74
CA GLY A 84 4.40 -3.29 14.64
C GLY A 84 3.02 -2.75 14.96
N LEU A 85 2.75 -1.47 14.67
CA LEU A 85 1.41 -0.89 14.78
C LEU A 85 0.56 -1.36 13.60
N ALA A 86 -0.70 -1.73 13.86
CA ALA A 86 -1.60 -2.37 12.90
C ALA A 86 -3.03 -1.80 12.97
N ASP A 87 -3.16 -0.51 12.68
CA ASP A 87 -4.40 0.25 12.85
C ASP A 87 -5.20 0.43 11.54
N ASP A 88 -4.65 0.06 10.38
CA ASP A 88 -5.31 0.14 9.07
C ASP A 88 -5.04 -1.10 8.21
N LEU A 89 -5.66 -1.18 7.02
CA LEU A 89 -5.52 -2.34 6.15
C LEU A 89 -4.07 -2.57 5.72
N LEU A 90 -3.34 -1.52 5.35
CA LEU A 90 -1.95 -1.61 4.90
C LEU A 90 -1.03 -2.15 6.01
N THR A 91 -1.11 -1.58 7.21
CA THR A 91 -0.28 -2.00 8.34
C THR A 91 -0.59 -3.41 8.82
N ASN A 92 -1.87 -3.81 8.82
CA ASN A 92 -2.23 -5.22 9.07
C ASN A 92 -1.67 -6.16 7.99
N THR A 93 -1.75 -5.78 6.71
CA THR A 93 -1.15 -6.56 5.60
C THR A 93 0.37 -6.67 5.73
N LEU A 94 1.06 -5.63 6.20
CA LEU A 94 2.51 -5.68 6.41
C LEU A 94 2.93 -6.71 7.47
N LEU A 95 2.14 -6.91 8.52
CA LEU A 95 2.44 -7.91 9.56
C LEU A 95 2.17 -9.35 9.09
N THR A 96 1.26 -9.53 8.13
CA THR A 96 0.89 -10.85 7.60
C THR A 96 1.79 -11.26 6.43
N ALA A 97 2.41 -10.30 5.75
CA ALA A 97 3.34 -10.54 4.66
C ALA A 97 4.50 -11.46 5.06
N ARG A 98 4.87 -12.36 4.13
CA ARG A 98 6.04 -13.25 4.24
C ARG A 98 7.01 -13.09 3.08
N CYS A 99 6.62 -12.36 2.06
CA CYS A 99 7.44 -11.99 0.92
C CYS A 99 8.38 -10.81 1.24
N PRO A 100 9.33 -10.50 0.35
CA PRO A 100 10.13 -9.29 0.47
C PRO A 100 9.25 -8.03 0.57
N VAL A 101 9.64 -7.10 1.45
CA VAL A 101 8.98 -5.81 1.62
C VAL A 101 9.97 -4.70 1.28
N VAL A 102 9.60 -3.85 0.34
CA VAL A 102 10.41 -2.71 -0.12
C VAL A 102 9.70 -1.41 0.27
N PHE A 103 10.39 -0.57 1.03
CA PHE A 103 9.93 0.78 1.34
C PHE A 103 10.65 1.79 0.45
N ALA A 104 9.91 2.73 -0.14
CA ALA A 104 10.44 3.86 -0.87
C ALA A 104 10.10 5.17 -0.12
N PRO A 105 10.96 5.61 0.83
CA PRO A 105 10.67 6.74 1.69
C PRO A 105 10.49 8.04 0.92
N ALA A 106 9.49 8.84 1.31
CA ALA A 106 9.33 10.21 0.81
C ALA A 106 8.74 11.12 1.88
N MET A 107 9.56 12.06 2.36
CA MET A 107 9.23 13.06 3.37
C MET A 107 10.13 14.28 3.21
N HIS A 108 9.87 15.34 3.96
CA HIS A 108 10.75 16.50 4.01
C HIS A 108 12.12 16.10 4.61
N THR A 109 13.21 16.76 4.20
CA THR A 109 14.57 16.47 4.68
C THR A 109 14.66 16.44 6.21
N GLU A 110 14.11 17.46 6.89
CA GLU A 110 14.03 17.54 8.36
C GLU A 110 13.28 16.38 9.05
N MET A 111 12.46 15.62 8.33
CA MET A 111 11.81 14.42 8.89
C MET A 111 12.65 13.16 8.67
N TRP A 112 13.61 13.20 7.74
CA TRP A 112 14.42 12.06 7.32
C TRP A 112 15.75 11.98 8.08
N GLU A 113 16.35 13.13 8.37
CA GLU A 113 17.60 13.27 9.12
C GLU A 113 17.40 13.01 10.63
#